data_AF-A0A941Y9Y6-F1
#
_entry.id   AF-A0A941Y9Y6-F1
#
_cell.length_a   1.000
_cell.length_b   1.000
_cell.length_c   1.000
_cell.angle_alpha   90.00
_cell.angle_beta   90.00
_cell.angle_gamma   90.00
#
_symmetry.space_group_name_H-M   'P 1'
#
loop_
_entity.id
_entity.type
_entity.pdbx_description
1 polymer ?
#
loop_
_entity_poly.entity_id
_entity_poly.type
_entity_poly.pdbx_seq_one_letter_code
_entity_poly.pdbx_strand_id
1 'polypeptide(L)'
;MKLVHPLFLAVFATALVGFQAEDTYTLRQKPVKDTVEIYQTTIHASTEEGDFIYDVKDKTKVTKVEDDGAYEAETTVLGGKITIGGEEHVIDPDDAPKTEKYDKDGNKIKDAGDDDEDEDDPVSQVFQQYFDFRPDKAVKVGDTWTHESDFGTLKLKLEGKEKVGDVECLKVTATGTLSKKDATGDATGTFYLRVADFSPEKVEATIDNPSFGEGQSMKKIEIKLVRVAE
;
A
#
# COMPACT_ATOMS: atom_id res chain seq x y z
N MET A 1 2.69 -80.89 23.13
CA MET A 1 3.56 -80.48 22.01
C MET A 1 2.68 -79.74 20.99
N LYS A 2 2.98 -78.46 20.77
CA LYS A 2 2.44 -77.52 19.74
C LYS A 2 0.93 -77.23 19.73
N LEU A 3 0.55 -76.10 20.35
CA LEU A 3 -0.45 -75.18 19.78
C LEU A 3 0.28 -73.87 19.44
N VAL A 4 0.20 -73.45 18.19
CA VAL A 4 0.69 -72.16 17.70
C VAL A 4 -0.54 -71.39 17.26
N HIS A 5 -0.88 -70.31 17.98
CA HIS A 5 -1.81 -69.29 17.50
C HIS A 5 -0.98 -68.17 16.86
N PRO A 6 -1.22 -67.77 15.60
CA PRO A 6 -0.63 -66.55 15.08
C PRO A 6 -1.40 -65.35 15.61
N LEU A 7 -0.68 -64.50 16.32
CA LEU A 7 -1.09 -63.18 16.77
C LEU A 7 -1.34 -62.30 15.53
N PHE A 8 -2.59 -61.88 15.32
CA PHE A 8 -2.94 -60.84 14.35
C PHE A 8 -2.37 -59.50 14.82
N LEU A 9 -1.28 -59.04 14.21
CA LEU A 9 -0.72 -57.71 14.44
C LEU A 9 -1.45 -56.72 13.52
N ALA A 10 -2.41 -55.97 14.07
CA ALA A 10 -3.05 -54.86 13.36
C ALA A 10 -2.11 -53.65 13.40
N VAL A 11 -1.50 -53.31 12.26
CA VAL A 11 -0.75 -52.06 12.08
C VAL A 11 -1.75 -50.93 11.87
N PHE A 12 -1.98 -50.13 12.91
CA PHE A 12 -2.65 -48.83 12.79
C PHE A 12 -1.68 -47.87 12.08
N ALA A 13 -1.93 -47.60 10.80
CA ALA A 13 -1.27 -46.52 10.09
C ALA A 13 -1.88 -45.18 10.52
N THR A 14 -1.27 -44.53 11.52
CA THR A 14 -1.61 -43.15 11.87
C THR A 14 -1.08 -42.24 10.76
N ALA A 15 -1.97 -41.83 9.85
CA ALA A 15 -1.68 -40.74 8.94
C ALA A 15 -1.53 -39.46 9.76
N LEU A 16 -0.29 -39.05 10.03
CA LEU A 16 0.02 -37.69 10.44
C LEU A 16 -0.32 -36.76 9.26
N VAL A 17 -1.54 -36.26 9.25
CA VAL A 17 -1.85 -35.04 8.49
C VAL A 17 -1.13 -33.92 9.23
N GLY A 18 0.09 -33.61 8.78
CA GLY A 18 0.81 -32.44 9.25
C GLY A 18 -0.01 -31.21 8.87
N PHE A 19 -0.67 -30.60 9.84
CA PHE A 19 -1.12 -29.22 9.72
C PHE A 19 0.16 -28.38 9.55
N GLN A 20 0.49 -27.99 8.31
CA GLN A 20 1.34 -26.83 8.14
C GLN A 20 0.59 -25.65 8.75
N ALA A 21 1.22 -24.99 9.73
CA ALA A 21 0.72 -23.71 10.20
C ALA A 21 0.71 -22.78 8.97
N GLU A 22 -0.47 -22.28 8.61
CA GLU A 22 -0.59 -21.28 7.54
C GLU A 22 0.20 -20.04 7.96
N ASP A 23 1.07 -19.54 7.07
CA ASP A 23 1.81 -18.30 7.31
C ASP A 23 0.81 -17.17 7.62
N THR A 24 1.07 -16.42 8.69
CA THR A 24 0.30 -15.22 9.07
C THR A 24 1.17 -13.98 8.90
N TYR A 25 0.55 -12.87 8.49
CA TYR A 25 1.22 -11.63 8.10
C TYR A 25 0.56 -10.44 8.78
N THR A 26 1.34 -9.62 9.48
CA THR A 26 0.83 -8.39 10.10
C THR A 26 0.64 -7.26 9.09
N LEU A 27 1.26 -7.36 7.91
CA LEU A 27 1.28 -6.36 6.83
C LEU A 27 1.78 -4.95 7.21
N ARG A 28 2.18 -4.72 8.48
CA ARG A 28 2.81 -3.47 8.92
C ARG A 28 4.24 -3.39 8.40
N GLN A 29 4.63 -2.23 7.89
CA GLN A 29 5.99 -2.01 7.41
C GLN A 29 7.02 -2.28 8.52
N LYS A 30 8.18 -2.80 8.11
CA LYS A 30 9.32 -3.05 8.97
C LYS A 30 10.50 -2.23 8.44
N PRO A 31 10.52 -0.91 8.71
CA PRO A 31 11.58 -0.05 8.21
C PRO A 31 12.93 -0.53 8.73
N VAL A 32 13.95 -0.46 7.88
CA VAL A 32 15.32 -0.82 8.21
C VAL A 32 16.19 0.40 8.01
N LYS A 33 16.93 0.79 9.06
CA LYS A 33 17.85 1.92 9.01
C LYS A 33 18.80 1.83 7.80
N ASP A 34 19.06 2.98 7.19
CA ASP A 34 19.90 3.19 6.01
C ASP A 34 19.35 2.54 4.73
N THR A 35 18.13 1.99 4.75
CA THR A 35 17.44 1.56 3.54
C THR A 35 17.05 2.77 2.71
N VAL A 36 17.34 2.68 1.43
CA VAL A 36 16.93 3.65 0.41
C VAL A 36 15.88 2.99 -0.47
N GLU A 37 14.78 3.69 -0.66
CA GLU A 37 13.73 3.34 -1.60
C GLU A 37 13.52 4.50 -2.56
N ILE A 38 13.32 4.19 -3.83
CA ILE A 38 12.96 5.19 -4.84
C ILE A 38 11.65 4.73 -5.44
N TYR A 39 10.66 5.61 -5.44
CA TYR A 39 9.38 5.36 -6.03
C TYR A 39 9.16 6.26 -7.23
N GLN A 40 8.46 5.74 -8.21
CA GLN A 40 7.82 6.54 -9.24
C GLN A 40 6.32 6.48 -9.03
N THR A 41 5.72 7.62 -8.76
CA THR A 41 4.29 7.80 -8.57
C THR A 41 3.71 8.46 -9.81
N THR A 42 2.79 7.77 -10.47
CA THR A 42 2.00 8.28 -11.59
C THR A 42 0.54 8.34 -11.17
N ILE A 43 -0.07 9.52 -11.29
CA ILE A 43 -1.52 9.72 -11.13
C ILE A 43 -2.05 10.25 -12.45
N HIS A 44 -3.03 9.57 -13.02
CA HIS A 44 -3.74 10.02 -14.21
C HIS A 44 -5.20 10.24 -13.86
N ALA A 45 -5.64 11.49 -13.87
CA ALA A 45 -7.03 11.88 -13.67
C ALA A 45 -7.62 12.40 -14.99
N SER A 46 -8.71 11.79 -15.44
CA SER A 46 -9.42 12.20 -16.66
C SER A 46 -10.64 13.04 -16.32
N THR A 47 -10.67 14.29 -16.80
CA THR A 47 -11.79 15.22 -16.58
C THR A 47 -12.58 15.45 -17.88
N GLU A 48 -13.57 16.35 -17.86
CA GLU A 48 -14.20 16.83 -19.10
C GLU A 48 -13.31 17.83 -19.87
N GLU A 49 -12.46 18.57 -19.16
CA GLU A 49 -11.61 19.64 -19.71
C GLU A 49 -10.27 19.12 -20.25
N GLY A 50 -9.87 17.91 -19.85
CA GLY A 50 -8.65 17.26 -20.32
C GLY A 50 -8.11 16.24 -19.32
N ASP A 51 -6.94 15.69 -19.63
CA ASP A 51 -6.22 14.84 -18.68
C ASP A 51 -5.31 15.68 -17.78
N PHE A 52 -5.27 15.30 -16.51
CA PHE A 52 -4.25 15.66 -15.54
C PHE A 52 -3.35 14.44 -15.33
N ILE A 53 -2.03 14.60 -15.51
CA ILE A 53 -1.06 13.53 -15.30
C ILE A 53 0.04 14.05 -14.39
N TYR A 54 0.15 13.48 -13.19
CA TYR A 54 1.28 13.68 -12.29
C TYR A 54 2.23 12.49 -12.42
N ASP A 55 3.51 12.72 -12.67
CA ASP A 55 4.53 11.68 -12.77
C ASP A 55 5.82 12.13 -12.10
N VAL A 56 6.04 11.69 -10.87
CA VAL A 56 7.13 12.16 -10.01
C VAL A 56 7.92 10.99 -9.45
N LYS A 57 9.22 11.20 -9.29
CA LYS A 57 10.09 10.30 -8.56
C LYS A 57 10.49 10.90 -7.22
N ASP A 58 10.36 10.10 -6.18
CA ASP A 58 10.78 10.43 -4.83
C ASP A 58 11.76 9.37 -4.32
N LYS A 59 12.77 9.84 -3.56
CA LYS A 59 13.73 9.00 -2.87
C LYS A 59 13.50 9.15 -1.38
N THR A 60 13.26 8.04 -0.70
CA THR A 60 13.12 7.98 0.76
C THR A 60 14.27 7.19 1.33
N LYS A 61 14.94 7.74 2.35
CA LYS A 61 15.98 7.07 3.12
C LYS A 61 15.59 7.01 4.59
N VAL A 62 15.48 5.81 5.16
CA VAL A 62 15.27 5.65 6.60
C VAL A 62 16.55 6.02 7.35
N THR A 63 16.52 7.10 8.14
CA THR A 63 17.70 7.59 8.88
C THR A 63 17.75 7.06 10.30
N LYS A 64 16.60 6.74 10.88
CA LYS A 64 16.47 6.26 12.26
C LYS A 64 15.29 5.32 12.40
N VAL A 65 15.42 4.29 13.24
CA VAL A 65 14.33 3.40 13.67
C VAL A 65 14.46 3.23 15.18
N GLU A 66 13.38 3.53 15.89
CA GLU A 66 13.26 3.42 17.34
C GLU A 66 12.88 1.99 17.77
N ASP A 67 13.06 1.68 19.06
CA ASP A 67 12.76 0.36 19.62
C ASP A 67 11.27 -0.03 19.51
N ASP A 68 10.36 0.96 19.47
CA ASP A 68 8.92 0.75 19.32
C ASP A 68 8.47 0.60 17.86
N GLY A 69 9.39 0.76 16.90
CA GLY A 69 9.15 0.70 15.46
C GLY A 69 8.86 2.04 14.81
N ALA A 70 8.75 3.14 15.56
CA ALA A 70 8.70 4.49 14.99
C ALA A 70 10.00 4.79 14.23
N TYR A 71 9.96 5.67 13.24
CA TYR A 71 11.13 5.93 12.40
C TYR A 71 11.18 7.35 11.85
N GLU A 72 12.38 7.77 11.48
CA GLU A 72 12.63 9.02 10.75
C GLU A 72 13.11 8.65 9.34
N ALA A 73 12.61 9.37 8.34
CA ALA A 73 13.06 9.23 6.97
C ALA A 73 13.36 10.59 6.34
N GLU A 74 14.31 10.59 5.42
CA GLU A 74 14.62 11.72 4.54
C GLU A 74 13.98 11.44 3.18
N THR A 75 13.05 12.30 2.77
CA THR A 75 12.40 12.25 1.45
C THR A 75 12.95 13.35 0.56
N THR A 76 13.27 13.03 -0.69
CA THR A 76 13.75 13.98 -1.70
C THR A 76 13.00 13.76 -3.00
N VAL A 77 12.34 14.79 -3.53
CA VAL A 77 11.81 14.73 -4.90
C VAL A 77 13.00 14.74 -5.86
N LEU A 78 13.13 13.71 -6.68
CA LEU A 78 14.18 13.59 -7.71
C LEU A 78 13.80 14.27 -9.04
N GLY A 79 12.61 14.90 -9.06
CA GLY A 79 12.03 15.57 -10.21
C GLY A 79 10.90 14.75 -10.85
N GLY A 80 10.28 15.35 -11.85
CA GLY A 80 9.14 14.76 -12.53
C GLY A 80 8.47 15.72 -13.49
N LYS A 81 7.21 15.45 -13.79
CA LYS A 81 6.38 16.32 -14.62
C LYS A 81 4.91 16.26 -14.24
N ILE A 82 4.23 17.37 -14.49
CA ILE A 82 2.77 17.46 -14.46
C ILE A 82 2.31 17.81 -15.87
N THR A 83 1.29 17.11 -16.36
CA THR A 83 0.60 17.46 -17.62
C THR A 83 -0.80 17.94 -17.30
N ILE A 84 -1.19 19.12 -17.75
CA ILE A 84 -2.53 19.68 -17.58
C ILE A 84 -3.07 20.06 -18.95
N GLY A 85 -4.14 19.41 -19.41
CA GLY A 85 -4.73 19.72 -20.72
C GLY A 85 -3.76 19.54 -21.89
N GLY A 86 -2.74 18.68 -21.72
CA GLY A 86 -1.68 18.42 -22.70
C GLY A 86 -0.45 19.34 -22.61
N GLU A 87 -0.45 20.35 -21.73
CA GLU A 87 0.74 21.17 -21.45
C GLU A 87 1.60 20.50 -20.37
N GLU A 88 2.90 20.32 -20.63
CA GLU A 88 3.85 19.74 -19.69
C GLU A 88 4.55 20.84 -18.85
N HIS A 89 4.53 20.66 -17.53
CA HIS A 89 5.27 21.44 -16.55
C HIS A 89 6.28 20.53 -15.86
N VAL A 90 7.54 20.95 -15.84
CA VAL A 90 8.63 20.19 -15.20
C VAL A 90 8.61 20.46 -13.69
N ILE A 91 8.79 19.40 -12.91
CA ILE A 91 9.09 19.48 -11.48
C ILE A 91 10.60 19.32 -11.33
N ASP A 92 11.25 20.37 -10.84
CA ASP A 92 12.66 20.33 -10.51
C ASP A 92 12.90 19.47 -9.26
N PRO A 93 14.05 18.80 -9.15
CA PRO A 93 14.41 18.06 -7.95
C PRO A 93 14.56 19.01 -6.75
N ASP A 94 14.30 18.49 -5.55
CA ASP A 94 14.56 19.22 -4.32
C ASP A 94 16.07 19.46 -4.12
N ASP A 95 16.42 20.67 -3.67
CA ASP A 95 17.80 21.03 -3.33
C ASP A 95 18.32 20.27 -2.09
N ALA A 96 17.42 19.83 -1.21
CA ALA A 96 17.74 19.13 0.03
C ALA A 96 16.59 18.18 0.46
N PRO A 97 16.92 17.07 1.15
CA PRO A 97 15.90 16.19 1.71
C PRO A 97 15.06 16.89 2.78
N LYS A 98 13.78 16.54 2.85
CA LYS A 98 12.88 16.84 3.96
C LYS A 98 12.91 15.69 4.94
N THR A 99 13.05 15.98 6.24
CA THR A 99 12.97 14.96 7.29
C THR A 99 11.52 14.81 7.74
N GLU A 100 11.02 13.58 7.69
CA GLU A 100 9.67 13.22 8.11
C GLU A 100 9.74 12.17 9.22
N LYS A 101 8.83 12.26 10.19
CA LYS A 101 8.72 11.30 11.29
C LYS A 101 7.48 10.45 11.09
N TYR A 102 7.59 9.18 11.44
CA TYR A 102 6.50 8.22 11.32
C TYR A 102 6.34 7.43 12.61
N ASP A 103 5.11 7.12 12.96
CA ASP A 103 4.80 6.20 14.05
C ASP A 103 5.13 4.75 13.67
N LYS A 104 5.00 3.85 14.65
CA LYS A 104 5.23 2.40 14.47
C LYS A 104 4.30 1.72 13.45
N ASP A 105 3.23 2.39 13.04
CA ASP A 105 2.26 1.88 12.08
C ASP A 105 2.51 2.45 10.67
N GLY A 106 3.44 3.40 10.55
CA GLY A 106 3.83 4.05 9.30
C GLY A 106 3.07 5.35 9.01
N ASN A 107 2.32 5.89 9.97
CA ASN A 107 1.62 7.16 9.81
C ASN A 107 2.56 8.33 10.08
N LYS A 108 2.51 9.36 9.24
CA LYS A 108 3.29 10.58 9.43
C LYS A 108 2.89 11.26 10.74
N ILE A 109 3.87 11.54 11.61
CA ILE A 109 3.71 12.33 12.82
C ILE A 109 3.95 13.79 12.44
N LYS A 110 2.91 14.62 12.59
CA LYS A 110 3.02 16.06 12.35
C LYS A 110 3.88 16.71 13.42
N ASP A 111 4.87 17.50 12.99
CA ASP A 111 5.58 18.38 13.91
C ASP A 111 4.73 19.64 14.20
N ALA A 112 4.87 20.21 15.39
CA ALA A 112 4.12 21.41 15.76
C ALA A 112 4.60 22.61 14.94
N GLY A 113 3.80 23.04 13.96
CA GLY A 113 4.09 24.19 13.09
C GLY A 113 4.23 23.86 11.60
N ASP A 114 4.04 22.60 11.18
CA ASP A 114 3.76 22.29 9.77
C ASP A 114 2.34 22.80 9.44
N ASP A 115 2.26 24.01 8.90
CA ASP A 115 1.10 24.50 8.16
C ASP A 115 1.13 23.82 6.77
N ASP A 116 0.74 22.56 6.68
CA ASP A 116 0.57 21.88 5.39
C ASP A 116 -0.71 22.43 4.72
N GLU A 117 -0.59 23.47 3.90
CA GLU A 117 -1.66 23.98 3.02
C GLU A 117 -2.21 22.90 2.06
N ASP A 118 -1.47 21.79 1.87
CA ASP A 118 -1.85 20.65 1.04
C ASP A 118 -2.84 19.68 1.72
N GLU A 119 -3.11 19.83 3.02
CA GLU A 119 -4.03 18.94 3.73
C GLU A 119 -5.50 19.23 3.49
N ASP A 120 -5.87 20.40 2.99
CA ASP A 120 -7.27 20.70 2.68
C ASP A 120 -7.70 20.16 1.29
N ASP A 121 -6.79 19.58 0.51
CA ASP A 121 -7.14 18.98 -0.78
C ASP A 121 -7.78 17.59 -0.58
N PRO A 122 -9.09 17.43 -0.86
CA PRO A 122 -9.78 16.15 -0.67
C PRO A 122 -9.19 15.03 -1.53
N VAL A 123 -8.59 15.36 -2.67
CA VAL A 123 -7.96 14.39 -3.56
C VAL A 123 -6.70 13.80 -2.91
N SER A 124 -5.83 14.64 -2.37
CA SER A 124 -4.64 14.23 -1.60
C SER A 124 -4.99 13.41 -0.36
N GLN A 125 -6.04 13.77 0.38
CA GLN A 125 -6.50 12.99 1.53
C GLN A 125 -7.04 11.61 1.13
N VAL A 126 -7.79 11.51 0.03
CA VAL A 126 -8.24 10.21 -0.50
C VAL A 126 -7.06 9.34 -0.89
N PHE A 127 -6.01 9.91 -1.51
CA PHE A 127 -4.82 9.16 -1.88
C PHE A 127 -4.06 8.59 -0.68
N GLN A 128 -3.87 9.35 0.39
CA GLN A 128 -3.17 8.87 1.59
C GLN A 128 -3.85 7.61 2.17
N GLN A 129 -5.17 7.52 2.13
CA GLN A 129 -5.92 6.36 2.66
C GLN A 129 -5.73 5.08 1.86
N TYR A 130 -5.38 5.16 0.57
CA TYR A 130 -5.03 3.97 -0.20
C TYR A 130 -3.75 3.31 0.31
N PHE A 131 -2.94 4.00 1.11
CA PHE A 131 -1.74 3.42 1.69
C PHE A 131 -1.94 2.94 3.13
N ASP A 132 -2.99 3.37 3.83
CA ASP A 132 -3.30 3.04 5.24
C ASP A 132 -4.38 1.96 5.43
N PHE A 133 -4.36 0.90 4.62
CA PHE A 133 -5.38 -0.17 4.74
C PHE A 133 -5.02 -1.32 5.69
N ARG A 134 -3.94 -1.20 6.49
CA ARG A 134 -3.34 -2.36 7.17
C ARG A 134 -4.29 -2.97 8.21
N PRO A 135 -4.41 -4.31 8.30
CA PRO A 135 -5.27 -4.94 9.28
C PRO A 135 -4.69 -4.79 10.70
N ASP A 136 -5.57 -4.65 11.70
CA ASP A 136 -5.15 -4.59 13.10
C ASP A 136 -4.45 -5.86 13.58
N LYS A 137 -4.83 -6.99 13.00
CA LYS A 137 -4.36 -8.33 13.36
C LYS A 137 -3.64 -8.97 12.18
N ALA A 138 -2.79 -9.94 12.50
CA ALA A 138 -2.17 -10.76 11.46
C ALA A 138 -3.25 -11.50 10.65
N VAL A 139 -3.08 -11.50 9.33
CA VAL A 139 -3.96 -12.13 8.35
C VAL A 139 -3.21 -13.24 7.63
N LYS A 140 -3.93 -14.25 7.15
CA LYS A 140 -3.39 -15.31 6.29
C LYS A 140 -3.96 -15.20 4.88
N VAL A 141 -3.37 -15.94 3.95
CA VAL A 141 -3.85 -15.99 2.56
C VAL A 141 -5.32 -16.42 2.53
N GLY A 142 -6.14 -15.68 1.77
CA GLY A 142 -7.57 -15.86 1.67
C GLY A 142 -8.39 -15.03 2.66
N ASP A 143 -7.78 -14.49 3.72
CA ASP A 143 -8.46 -13.63 4.67
C ASP A 143 -8.90 -12.32 4.02
N THR A 144 -10.04 -11.82 4.49
CA THR A 144 -10.60 -10.53 4.10
C THR A 144 -10.77 -9.64 5.31
N TRP A 145 -10.54 -8.35 5.16
CA TRP A 145 -10.83 -7.34 6.19
C TRP A 145 -11.43 -6.09 5.54
N THR A 146 -11.93 -5.20 6.39
CA THR A 146 -12.49 -3.92 5.98
C THR A 146 -11.63 -2.81 6.56
N HIS A 147 -11.34 -1.80 5.76
CA HIS A 147 -10.77 -0.54 6.22
C HIS A 147 -11.85 0.54 6.03
N GLU A 148 -12.23 1.19 7.12
CA GLU A 148 -13.14 2.33 7.09
C GLU A 148 -12.35 3.61 7.24
N SER A 149 -12.71 4.59 6.42
CA SER A 149 -12.08 5.89 6.43
C SER A 149 -13.11 7.00 6.44
N ASP A 150 -12.61 8.24 6.45
CA ASP A 150 -13.42 9.43 6.37
C ASP A 150 -14.12 9.63 5.02
N PHE A 151 -13.64 8.98 3.95
CA PHE A 151 -14.21 9.12 2.61
C PHE A 151 -15.01 7.89 2.17
N GLY A 152 -14.81 6.74 2.81
CA GLY A 152 -15.52 5.53 2.40
C GLY A 152 -15.13 4.27 3.14
N THR A 153 -15.32 3.15 2.45
CA THR A 153 -15.03 1.81 2.97
C THR A 153 -14.38 0.97 1.88
N LEU A 154 -13.22 0.40 2.20
CA LEU A 154 -12.52 -0.56 1.36
C LEU A 154 -12.66 -1.97 1.96
N LYS A 155 -13.06 -2.94 1.15
CA LYS A 155 -12.95 -4.36 1.45
C LYS A 155 -11.67 -4.88 0.82
N LEU A 156 -10.83 -5.49 1.64
CA LEU A 156 -9.52 -5.99 1.24
C LEU A 156 -9.43 -7.51 1.37
N LYS A 157 -8.53 -8.11 0.59
CA LYS A 157 -8.23 -9.54 0.63
C LYS A 157 -6.75 -9.80 0.41
N LEU A 158 -6.15 -10.65 1.24
CA LEU A 158 -4.80 -11.15 0.98
C LEU A 158 -4.90 -12.33 0.00
N GLU A 159 -4.54 -12.11 -1.25
CA GLU A 159 -4.68 -13.11 -2.32
C GLU A 159 -3.60 -14.21 -2.25
N GLY A 160 -2.38 -13.85 -1.84
CA GLY A 160 -1.27 -14.79 -1.79
C GLY A 160 0.08 -14.13 -2.07
N LYS A 161 1.10 -14.98 -2.29
CA LYS A 161 2.42 -14.54 -2.76
C LYS A 161 2.43 -14.47 -4.29
N GLU A 162 3.02 -13.41 -4.83
CA GLU A 162 3.24 -13.21 -6.26
C GLU A 162 4.62 -12.55 -6.47
N LYS A 163 5.31 -12.86 -7.57
CA LYS A 163 6.56 -12.17 -7.91
C LYS A 163 6.28 -10.93 -8.74
N VAL A 164 6.88 -9.81 -8.35
CA VAL A 164 6.97 -8.60 -9.18
C VAL A 164 8.43 -8.47 -9.59
N GLY A 165 8.72 -8.77 -10.87
CA GLY A 165 10.11 -9.00 -11.30
C GLY A 165 10.74 -10.15 -10.51
N ASP A 166 11.87 -9.87 -9.84
CA ASP A 166 12.58 -10.83 -8.99
C ASP A 166 12.19 -10.76 -7.51
N VAL A 167 11.28 -9.85 -7.12
CA VAL A 167 10.90 -9.60 -5.74
C VAL A 167 9.67 -10.40 -5.35
N GLU A 168 9.78 -11.21 -4.29
CA GLU A 168 8.63 -11.91 -3.71
C GLU A 168 7.75 -10.94 -2.92
N CYS A 169 6.48 -10.82 -3.33
CA CYS A 169 5.51 -9.91 -2.76
C CYS A 169 4.26 -10.65 -2.27
N LEU A 170 3.55 -10.07 -1.31
CA LEU A 170 2.16 -10.37 -0.99
C LEU A 170 1.25 -9.49 -1.83
N LYS A 171 0.27 -10.10 -2.49
CA LYS A 171 -0.76 -9.40 -3.23
C LYS A 171 -1.98 -9.18 -2.37
N VAL A 172 -2.36 -7.92 -2.21
CA VAL A 172 -3.60 -7.50 -1.56
C VAL A 172 -4.49 -6.84 -2.60
N THR A 173 -5.72 -7.29 -2.73
CA THR A 173 -6.73 -6.64 -3.56
C THR A 173 -7.67 -5.83 -2.69
N ALA A 174 -8.15 -4.71 -3.22
CA ALA A 174 -9.14 -3.86 -2.57
C ALA A 174 -10.26 -3.52 -3.53
N THR A 175 -11.48 -3.47 -3.00
CA THR A 175 -12.67 -2.96 -3.68
C THR A 175 -13.50 -2.18 -2.68
N GLY A 176 -14.05 -1.04 -3.06
CA GLY A 176 -14.86 -0.24 -2.15
C GLY A 176 -15.57 0.91 -2.84
N THR A 177 -16.16 1.77 -2.03
CA THR A 177 -16.80 2.99 -2.51
C THR A 177 -16.39 4.17 -1.65
N LEU A 178 -16.19 5.32 -2.31
CA LEU A 178 -16.21 6.62 -1.67
C LEU A 178 -17.68 7.03 -1.54
N SER A 179 -18.12 7.43 -0.36
CA SER A 179 -19.52 7.80 -0.09
C SER A 179 -19.71 8.74 1.10
N LYS A 180 -18.63 9.36 1.58
CA LYS A 180 -18.60 10.25 2.75
C LYS A 180 -17.89 11.56 2.39
N LYS A 181 -18.11 12.62 3.20
CA LYS A 181 -17.49 13.95 3.03
C LYS A 181 -17.57 14.48 1.58
N ASP A 182 -18.75 14.39 0.97
CA ASP A 182 -19.03 14.81 -0.41
C ASP A 182 -18.21 14.10 -1.51
N ALA A 183 -17.44 13.07 -1.12
CA ALA A 183 -16.73 12.21 -2.02
C ALA A 183 -17.61 11.04 -2.47
N THR A 184 -17.74 10.82 -3.77
CA THR A 184 -18.36 9.62 -4.35
C THR A 184 -17.43 8.97 -5.34
N GLY A 185 -17.53 7.66 -5.54
CA GLY A 185 -16.78 6.95 -6.57
C GLY A 185 -16.60 5.47 -6.23
N ASP A 186 -16.32 4.65 -7.24
CA ASP A 186 -16.03 3.23 -7.05
C ASP A 186 -14.51 3.01 -7.05
N ALA A 187 -14.02 2.42 -5.97
CA ALA A 187 -12.60 2.23 -5.70
C ALA A 187 -12.17 0.80 -5.99
N THR A 188 -11.11 0.60 -6.76
CA THR A 188 -10.41 -0.70 -6.84
C THR A 188 -8.91 -0.53 -6.67
N GLY A 189 -8.23 -1.55 -6.15
CA GLY A 189 -6.79 -1.49 -5.92
C GLY A 189 -6.14 -2.86 -5.88
N THR A 190 -4.88 -2.90 -6.28
CA THR A 190 -3.98 -4.03 -6.09
C THR A 190 -2.65 -3.51 -5.54
N PHE A 191 -2.26 -4.06 -4.40
CA PHE A 191 -1.04 -3.70 -3.68
C PHE A 191 -0.13 -4.92 -3.64
N TYR A 192 1.13 -4.73 -4.04
CA TYR A 192 2.18 -5.73 -3.93
C TYR A 192 3.15 -5.28 -2.85
N LEU A 193 3.11 -5.95 -1.70
CA LEU A 193 3.94 -5.64 -0.53
C LEU A 193 5.09 -6.63 -0.46
N ARG A 194 6.33 -6.17 -0.38
CA ARG A 194 7.51 -7.04 -0.30
C ARG A 194 7.41 -7.97 0.92
N VAL A 195 7.71 -9.26 0.75
CA VAL A 195 7.66 -10.20 1.89
C VAL A 195 8.72 -9.88 2.96
N ALA A 196 9.83 -9.24 2.57
CA ALA A 196 10.96 -8.94 3.44
C ALA A 196 10.61 -7.93 4.56
N ASP A 197 9.94 -6.85 4.20
CA ASP A 197 9.72 -5.66 5.05
C ASP A 197 8.31 -5.07 4.92
N PHE A 198 7.46 -5.64 4.06
CA PHE A 198 6.11 -5.16 3.77
C PHE A 198 6.02 -3.73 3.21
N SER A 199 7.12 -3.17 2.70
CA SER A 199 7.07 -1.95 1.92
C SER A 199 6.45 -2.22 0.54
N PRO A 200 5.81 -1.21 -0.09
CA PRO A 200 5.23 -1.38 -1.41
C PRO A 200 6.33 -1.68 -2.44
N GLU A 201 6.17 -2.72 -3.24
CA GLU A 201 6.94 -2.89 -4.48
C GLU A 201 6.20 -2.25 -5.65
N LYS A 202 4.86 -2.37 -5.64
CA LYS A 202 3.97 -1.86 -6.68
C LYS A 202 2.57 -1.62 -6.11
N VAL A 203 1.92 -0.56 -6.56
CA VAL A 203 0.50 -0.26 -6.31
C VAL A 203 -0.15 0.13 -7.63
N GLU A 204 -1.34 -0.40 -7.87
CA GLU A 204 -2.23 -0.02 -8.96
C GLU A 204 -3.63 0.18 -8.39
N ALA A 205 -4.19 1.38 -8.49
CA ALA A 205 -5.52 1.67 -7.98
C ALA A 205 -6.30 2.54 -8.97
N THR A 206 -7.62 2.39 -8.95
CA THR A 206 -8.53 3.19 -9.76
C THR A 206 -9.67 3.71 -8.90
N ILE A 207 -10.13 4.92 -9.24
CA ILE A 207 -11.39 5.47 -8.73
C ILE A 207 -12.22 5.84 -9.95
N ASP A 208 -13.33 5.15 -10.13
CA ASP A 208 -14.24 5.38 -11.26
C ASP A 208 -15.34 6.37 -10.86
N ASN A 209 -15.61 7.31 -11.76
CA ASN A 209 -16.55 8.43 -11.60
C ASN A 209 -16.39 9.20 -10.26
N PRO A 210 -15.16 9.59 -9.86
CA PRO A 210 -15.03 10.29 -8.59
C PRO A 210 -15.66 11.68 -8.65
N SER A 211 -16.26 12.09 -7.55
CA SER A 211 -16.76 13.45 -7.31
C SER A 211 -16.30 13.87 -5.94
N PHE A 212 -15.86 15.12 -5.74
CA PHE A 212 -15.36 15.64 -4.47
C PHE A 212 -16.08 16.93 -4.00
N GLY A 213 -17.37 17.06 -4.32
CA GLY A 213 -18.18 18.25 -4.07
C GLY A 213 -18.60 18.99 -5.35
N GLU A 214 -19.17 20.20 -5.21
CA GLU A 214 -19.73 20.93 -6.35
C GLU A 214 -18.68 21.24 -7.44
N GLY A 215 -18.85 20.63 -8.61
CA GLY A 215 -18.06 20.91 -9.82
C GLY A 215 -16.75 20.13 -9.96
N GLN A 216 -16.39 19.29 -8.99
CA GLN A 216 -15.16 18.48 -9.02
C GLN A 216 -15.46 17.02 -9.33
N SER A 217 -16.07 16.77 -10.49
CA SER A 217 -16.28 15.41 -11.00
C SER A 217 -15.26 15.05 -12.05
N MET A 218 -14.80 13.80 -12.01
CA MET A 218 -13.87 13.23 -12.98
C MET A 218 -14.43 11.92 -13.49
N LYS A 219 -13.99 11.49 -14.67
CA LYS A 219 -14.39 10.20 -15.23
C LYS A 219 -13.68 9.06 -14.53
N LYS A 220 -12.39 9.24 -14.25
CA LYS A 220 -11.53 8.23 -13.67
C LYS A 220 -10.27 8.85 -13.08
N ILE A 221 -9.78 8.26 -12.00
CA ILE A 221 -8.44 8.46 -11.47
C ILE A 221 -7.72 7.11 -11.49
N GLU A 222 -6.50 7.08 -12.02
CA GLU A 222 -5.62 5.92 -12.00
C GLU A 222 -4.35 6.27 -11.24
N ILE A 223 -3.99 5.44 -10.28
CA ILE A 223 -2.83 5.61 -9.43
C ILE A 223 -1.90 4.44 -9.69
N LYS A 224 -0.63 4.75 -9.91
CA LYS A 224 0.42 3.76 -10.02
C LYS A 224 1.61 4.21 -9.20
N LEU A 225 2.05 3.37 -8.27
CA LEU A 225 3.32 3.53 -7.58
C LEU A 225 4.19 2.31 -7.89
N VAL A 226 5.44 2.53 -8.27
CA VAL A 226 6.38 1.45 -8.57
C VAL A 226 7.71 1.76 -7.92
N ARG A 227 8.27 0.80 -7.20
CA ARG A 227 9.65 0.89 -6.74
C ARG A 227 10.59 0.79 -7.92
N VAL A 228 11.50 1.74 -8.05
CA VAL A 228 12.50 1.77 -9.12
C VAL A 228 13.89 1.54 -8.54
N ALA A 229 14.76 0.94 -9.35
CA ALA A 229 16.16 0.81 -9.00
C ALA A 229 16.83 2.20 -8.95
N GLU A 230 17.82 2.34 -8.07
CA GLU A 230 18.74 3.49 -8.05
C GLU A 230 19.63 3.54 -9.30
#